data_AF-A0A523QER2-F1
#
_entry.id   AF-A0A523QER2-F1
#
_cell.length_a   1.000
_cell.length_b   1.000
_cell.length_c   1.000
_cell.angle_alpha   90.00
_cell.angle_beta   90.00
_cell.angle_gamma   90.00
#
_symmetry.space_group_name_H-M   'P 1'
#
loop_
_entity.id
_entity.type
_entity.pdbx_description
1 polymer ?
#
loop_
_entity_poly.entity_id
_entity_poly.type
_entity_poly.pdbx_seq_one_letter_code
_entity_poly.pdbx_strand_id
1 'polypeptide(L)'
;MHEFGIDFTFPKTELFTVFNPFAPVAAIVLAFRTIFYLGLGTGMVGAVLIGKGAGEKIGGPINIIYGITGLIADVTSYTRLLALGIATGVIAFSINFIVEFAYSGMMPAELTPLSTIYAGLLLIGLAFIFIAAHCFNIFINSLGGFIHTMRLHFAEFFSKFYEAGGEKFAPFKAKRTFTKVKGGEWPGR
;
A
#
# COMPACT_ATOMS: atom_id res chain seq x y z
N MET A 1 -18.53 -0.45 -16.01
CA MET A 1 -19.02 0.05 -14.71
C MET A 1 -19.89 1.26 -14.98
N HIS A 2 -21.21 1.07 -14.96
CA HIS A 2 -22.21 2.06 -15.39
C HIS A 2 -23.28 2.20 -14.29
N GLU A 3 -22.87 2.28 -13.03
CA GLU A 3 -23.79 2.09 -11.89
C GLU A 3 -23.85 3.23 -10.86
N PHE A 4 -23.20 4.37 -11.09
CA PHE A 4 -23.26 5.49 -10.11
C PHE A 4 -23.73 6.85 -10.62
N GLY A 5 -24.22 6.97 -11.86
CA GLY A 5 -24.91 8.20 -12.32
C GLY A 5 -24.06 9.49 -12.27
N ILE A 6 -22.75 9.37 -12.06
CA ILE A 6 -21.76 10.43 -12.25
C ILE A 6 -21.01 10.05 -13.53
N ASP A 7 -21.23 10.80 -14.61
CA ASP A 7 -20.50 10.64 -15.88
C ASP A 7 -19.04 11.06 -15.69
N PHE A 8 -18.26 10.22 -15.03
CA PHE A 8 -16.81 10.28 -15.12
C PHE A 8 -16.39 9.52 -16.37
N THR A 9 -16.52 10.17 -17.53
CA THR A 9 -15.72 9.81 -18.69
C THR A 9 -14.26 10.07 -18.33
N PHE A 10 -13.55 9.04 -17.86
CA PHE A 10 -12.10 9.09 -17.85
C PHE A 10 -11.67 9.35 -19.30
N PRO A 11 -11.07 10.51 -19.61
CA PRO A 11 -10.55 10.73 -20.94
C PRO A 11 -9.55 9.60 -21.18
N LYS A 12 -9.72 8.88 -22.31
CA LYS A 12 -8.79 7.83 -22.74
C LYS A 12 -7.47 8.49 -23.15
N THR A 13 -6.77 9.05 -22.19
CA THR A 13 -5.47 9.68 -22.36
C THR A 13 -4.43 8.60 -22.17
N GLU A 14 -3.72 8.29 -23.26
CA GLU A 14 -2.50 7.49 -23.17
C GLU A 14 -1.54 8.16 -22.19
N LEU A 15 -0.80 7.36 -21.42
CA LEU A 15 0.19 7.80 -20.41
C LEU A 15 1.14 8.89 -20.93
N PHE A 16 1.39 8.89 -22.25
CA PHE A 16 2.27 9.84 -22.94
C PHE A 16 1.66 11.24 -23.18
N THR A 17 0.33 11.39 -23.13
CA THR A 17 -0.34 12.70 -23.27
C THR A 17 -0.21 13.58 -22.02
N VAL A 18 0.07 12.98 -20.85
CA VAL A 18 0.40 13.70 -19.61
C VAL A 18 1.76 14.41 -19.73
N PHE A 19 2.65 13.90 -20.58
CA PHE A 19 3.96 14.50 -20.87
C PHE A 19 3.92 15.51 -22.02
N ASN A 20 2.74 15.77 -22.62
CA ASN A 20 2.60 16.77 -23.68
C ASN A 20 2.37 18.18 -23.08
N PRO A 21 3.27 19.16 -23.31
CA PRO A 21 3.15 20.51 -22.75
C PRO A 21 1.96 21.33 -23.28
N PHE A 22 1.26 20.88 -24.33
CA PHE A 22 0.08 21.54 -24.91
C PHE A 22 -1.25 20.85 -24.58
N ALA A 23 -1.25 19.76 -23.80
CA ALA A 23 -2.49 19.10 -23.38
C ALA A 23 -3.20 19.90 -22.26
N PRO A 24 -4.54 19.83 -22.14
CA PRO A 24 -5.27 20.45 -21.02
C PRO A 24 -4.78 19.99 -19.63
N VAL A 25 -4.26 18.76 -19.56
CA VAL A 25 -3.62 18.19 -18.35
C VAL A 25 -2.34 18.94 -17.97
N ALA A 26 -1.60 19.50 -18.93
CA ALA A 26 -0.41 20.30 -18.66
C ALA A 26 -0.74 21.56 -17.85
N ALA A 27 -1.94 22.15 -18.03
CA ALA A 27 -2.39 23.29 -17.24
C ALA A 27 -2.63 22.90 -15.77
N ILE A 28 -3.19 21.71 -15.52
CA ILE A 28 -3.40 21.18 -14.17
C ILE A 28 -2.04 20.91 -13.49
N VAL A 29 -1.11 20.27 -14.21
CA VAL A 29 0.25 19.99 -13.70
C VAL A 29 1.01 21.30 -13.43
N LEU A 30 0.88 22.29 -14.33
CA LEU A 30 1.50 23.60 -14.16
C LEU A 30 0.92 24.34 -12.95
N ALA A 31 -0.40 24.28 -12.74
CA ALA A 31 -1.08 24.87 -11.58
C ALA A 31 -0.64 24.23 -10.25
N PHE A 32 -0.56 22.90 -10.19
CA PHE A 32 -0.03 22.22 -9.00
C PHE A 32 1.43 22.57 -8.75
N ARG A 33 2.24 22.65 -9.82
CA ARG A 33 3.65 23.03 -9.74
C ARG A 33 3.83 24.46 -9.24
N THR A 34 3.04 25.41 -9.74
CA THR A 34 3.10 26.81 -9.27
C THR A 34 2.66 26.92 -7.83
N ILE A 35 1.55 26.30 -7.42
CA ILE A 35 1.09 26.29 -6.02
C ILE A 35 2.17 25.70 -5.09
N PHE A 36 2.80 24.59 -5.49
CA PHE A 36 3.85 23.95 -4.70
C PHE A 36 5.09 24.86 -4.50
N TYR A 37 5.62 25.45 -5.57
CA TYR A 37 6.76 26.36 -5.47
C TYR A 37 6.43 27.66 -4.73
N LEU A 38 5.20 28.15 -4.86
CA LEU A 38 4.73 29.36 -4.16
C LEU A 38 4.61 29.07 -2.66
N GLY A 39 4.07 27.90 -2.28
CA GLY A 39 4.04 27.42 -0.88
C GLY A 39 5.42 27.17 -0.29
N LEU A 40 6.35 26.62 -1.08
CA LEU A 40 7.75 26.45 -0.67
C LEU A 40 8.41 27.83 -0.43
N GLY A 41 8.20 28.76 -1.35
CA GLY A 41 8.76 30.11 -1.29
C GLY A 41 8.25 30.90 -0.08
N THR A 42 6.93 30.88 0.17
CA THR A 42 6.34 31.55 1.34
C THR A 42 6.78 30.90 2.66
N GLY A 43 6.90 29.57 2.70
CA GLY A 43 7.45 28.85 3.84
C GLY A 43 8.90 29.26 4.15
N MET A 44 9.78 29.24 3.15
CA MET A 44 11.18 29.64 3.31
C MET A 44 11.30 31.10 3.76
N VAL A 45 10.57 32.03 3.14
CA VAL A 45 10.57 33.44 3.53
C VAL A 45 10.04 33.63 4.95
N GLY A 46 8.97 32.94 5.32
CA GLY A 46 8.44 32.96 6.69
C GLY A 46 9.46 32.49 7.73
N ALA A 47 10.21 31.43 7.44
CA ALA A 47 11.25 30.92 8.35
C ALA A 47 12.44 31.88 8.52
N VAL A 48 12.82 32.60 7.45
CA VAL A 48 13.86 33.65 7.53
C VAL A 48 13.40 34.85 8.36
N LEU A 49 12.11 35.21 8.27
CA LEU A 49 11.55 36.36 8.99
C LEU A 49 11.36 36.11 10.48
N ILE A 50 11.12 34.87 10.89
CA ILE A 50 10.91 34.49 12.31
C ILE A 50 12.24 34.29 13.06
N GLY A 51 13.33 33.94 12.37
CA GLY A 51 14.64 33.70 12.99
C GLY A 51 15.22 34.96 13.66
N LYS A 52 15.48 34.89 14.97
CA LYS A 52 16.02 36.02 15.75
C LYS A 52 17.55 36.14 15.63
N GLY A 53 18.25 35.08 15.22
CA GLY A 53 19.71 35.05 15.00
C GLY A 53 20.14 34.63 13.58
N ALA A 54 21.36 34.99 13.16
CA ALA A 54 21.88 34.71 11.80
C ALA A 54 21.94 33.21 11.45
N GLY A 55 22.24 32.34 12.42
CA GLY A 55 22.19 30.89 12.24
C GLY A 55 20.78 30.32 12.10
N GLU A 56 19.80 30.95 12.77
CA GLU A 56 18.39 30.55 12.76
C GLU A 56 17.70 30.97 11.45
N LYS A 57 18.10 32.11 10.87
CA LYS A 57 17.64 32.57 9.56
C LYS A 57 18.07 31.68 8.41
N ILE A 58 19.23 31.02 8.53
CA ILE A 58 19.72 30.04 7.54
C ILE A 58 19.17 28.64 7.85
N GLY A 59 19.05 28.28 9.13
CA GLY A 59 18.52 26.99 9.55
C GLY A 59 17.02 26.81 9.31
N GLY A 60 16.23 27.89 9.39
CA GLY A 60 14.77 27.85 9.18
C GLY A 60 14.33 27.32 7.81
N PRO A 61 14.84 27.87 6.69
CA PRO A 61 14.55 27.36 5.35
C PRO A 61 14.99 25.92 5.14
N ILE A 62 16.15 25.56 5.69
CA ILE A 62 16.71 24.21 5.61
C ILE A 62 15.78 23.22 6.34
N ASN A 63 15.26 23.58 7.51
CA ASN A 63 14.32 22.76 8.27
C ASN A 63 13.00 22.51 7.52
N ILE A 64 12.49 23.50 6.77
CA ILE A 64 11.30 23.32 5.93
C ILE A 64 11.55 22.30 4.80
N ILE A 65 12.71 22.39 4.14
CA ILE A 65 13.08 21.44 3.08
C ILE A 65 13.23 20.03 3.66
N TYR A 66 13.86 19.89 4.83
CA TYR A 66 13.94 18.59 5.52
C TYR A 66 12.57 18.07 5.94
N GLY A 67 11.65 18.92 6.39
CA GLY A 67 10.28 18.54 6.73
C GLY A 67 9.49 18.03 5.52
N ILE A 68 9.59 18.71 4.37
CA ILE A 68 8.93 18.29 3.13
C ILE A 68 9.57 17.01 2.58
N THR A 69 10.90 16.91 2.60
CA THR A 69 11.62 15.70 2.18
C THR A 69 11.26 14.51 3.07
N GLY A 70 11.10 14.74 4.39
CA GLY A 70 10.62 13.74 5.34
C GLY A 70 9.21 13.27 5.02
N LEU A 71 8.28 14.19 4.72
CA LEU A 71 6.92 13.85 4.32
C LEU A 71 6.90 13.00 3.03
N ILE A 72 7.72 13.37 2.03
CA ILE A 72 7.84 12.60 0.78
C ILE A 72 8.44 11.22 1.06
N ALA A 73 9.42 11.13 1.96
CA ALA A 73 10.01 9.85 2.37
C ALA A 73 8.96 8.95 3.04
N ASP A 74 8.13 9.51 3.91
CA ASP A 74 7.02 8.78 4.54
C ASP A 74 6.07 8.24 3.48
N VAL A 75 5.54 9.11 2.60
CA VAL A 75 4.61 8.71 1.54
C VAL A 75 5.22 7.63 0.64
N THR A 76 6.50 7.79 0.28
CA THR A 76 7.23 6.83 -0.56
C THR A 76 7.33 5.46 0.12
N SER A 77 7.50 5.40 1.44
CA SER A 77 7.53 4.14 2.18
C SER A 77 6.20 3.38 2.07
N TYR A 78 5.06 4.09 2.11
CA TYR A 78 3.72 3.49 1.93
C TYR A 78 3.41 3.07 0.48
N THR A 79 4.03 3.69 -0.54
CA THR A 79 3.82 3.27 -1.94
C THR A 79 4.23 1.82 -2.23
N ARG A 80 5.11 1.24 -1.41
CA ARG A 80 5.50 -0.18 -1.51
C ARG A 80 4.34 -1.14 -1.33
N LEU A 81 3.41 -0.82 -0.42
CA LEU A 81 2.23 -1.64 -0.17
C LEU A 81 1.24 -1.54 -1.34
N LEU A 82 1.08 -0.34 -1.89
CA LEU A 82 0.32 -0.10 -3.13
C LEU A 82 0.92 -0.90 -4.30
N ALA A 83 2.24 -0.85 -4.47
CA ALA A 83 2.94 -1.57 -5.54
C ALA A 83 2.76 -3.09 -5.41
N LEU A 84 2.79 -3.63 -4.20
CA LEU A 84 2.51 -5.04 -3.95
C LEU A 84 1.08 -5.42 -4.33
N GLY A 85 0.09 -4.56 -4.05
CA GLY A 85 -1.31 -4.78 -4.46
C GLY A 85 -1.51 -4.73 -5.98
N ILE A 86 -0.84 -3.79 -6.66
CA ILE A 86 -0.86 -3.71 -8.12
C ILE A 86 -0.23 -4.96 -8.74
N ALA A 87 0.93 -5.40 -8.22
CA ALA A 87 1.64 -6.57 -8.72
C ALA A 87 0.77 -7.84 -8.68
N THR A 88 -0.01 -8.04 -7.62
CA THR A 88 -0.85 -9.25 -7.51
C THR A 88 -2.13 -9.19 -8.31
N GLY A 89 -2.67 -7.99 -8.53
CA GLY A 89 -3.69 -7.75 -9.55
C GLY A 89 -3.20 -8.10 -10.96
N VAL A 90 -1.97 -7.71 -11.30
CA VAL A 90 -1.34 -8.05 -12.59
C VAL A 90 -1.09 -9.56 -12.71
N ILE A 91 -0.66 -10.24 -11.64
CA ILE A 91 -0.51 -11.69 -11.62
C ILE A 91 -1.86 -12.39 -11.82
N ALA A 92 -2.93 -11.97 -11.14
CA ALA A 92 -4.27 -12.54 -11.32
C ALA A 92 -4.76 -12.36 -12.76
N PHE A 93 -4.56 -11.17 -13.33
CA PHE A 93 -4.87 -10.89 -14.74
C PHE A 93 -4.09 -11.81 -15.68
N SER A 94 -2.80 -12.05 -15.40
CA SER A 94 -1.95 -12.90 -16.22
C SER A 94 -2.38 -14.37 -16.16
N ILE A 95 -2.80 -14.87 -14.99
CA ILE A 95 -3.36 -16.21 -14.82
C ILE A 95 -4.65 -16.34 -15.64
N ASN A 96 -5.55 -15.35 -15.56
CA ASN A 96 -6.79 -15.35 -16.34
C ASN A 96 -6.50 -15.41 -17.85
N PHE A 97 -5.55 -14.60 -18.33
CA PHE A 97 -5.17 -14.56 -19.74
C PHE A 97 -4.60 -15.89 -20.24
N ILE A 98 -3.72 -16.55 -19.46
CA ILE A 98 -3.15 -17.86 -19.81
C ILE A 98 -4.26 -18.92 -19.87
N VAL A 99 -5.20 -18.88 -18.93
CA VAL A 99 -6.31 -19.85 -18.87
C VAL A 99 -7.30 -19.65 -20.01
N GLU A 100 -7.61 -18.40 -20.38
CA GLU A 100 -8.44 -18.09 -21.55
C GLU A 100 -7.77 -18.54 -22.85
N PHE A 101 -6.48 -18.26 -23.02
CA PHE A 101 -5.72 -18.71 -24.18
C PHE A 101 -5.70 -20.24 -24.28
N ALA A 102 -5.43 -20.94 -23.17
CA ALA A 102 -5.46 -22.40 -23.11
C ALA A 102 -6.85 -22.97 -23.43
N TYR A 103 -7.92 -22.35 -22.91
CA TYR A 103 -9.30 -22.76 -23.19
C TYR A 103 -9.64 -22.61 -24.69
N SER A 104 -9.28 -21.48 -25.30
CA SER A 104 -9.55 -21.23 -26.72
C SER A 104 -8.76 -22.14 -27.67
N GLY A 105 -7.53 -22.53 -27.31
CA GLY A 105 -6.67 -23.38 -28.13
C GLY A 105 -6.92 -24.89 -28.00
N MET A 106 -7.64 -25.32 -26.96
CA MET A 106 -7.88 -26.74 -26.66
C MET A 106 -9.33 -27.20 -26.91
N MET A 107 -10.21 -26.29 -27.34
CA MET A 107 -11.58 -26.60 -27.79
C MET A 107 -11.55 -27.07 -29.26
N PRO A 108 -11.92 -28.33 -29.57
CA PRO A 108 -12.04 -28.78 -30.96
C PRO A 108 -13.21 -28.07 -31.66
N ALA A 109 -12.97 -27.55 -32.86
CA ALA A 109 -13.97 -26.84 -33.68
C ALA A 109 -15.12 -27.74 -34.17
N GLU A 110 -14.98 -29.07 -34.07
CA GLU A 110 -16.00 -30.04 -34.43
C GLU A 110 -16.48 -30.86 -33.21
N LEU A 111 -17.77 -30.73 -32.91
CA LEU A 111 -18.47 -31.40 -31.82
C LEU A 111 -18.78 -32.86 -32.22
N THR A 112 -17.86 -33.78 -31.93
CA THR A 112 -18.12 -35.22 -31.95
C THR A 112 -18.42 -35.70 -30.52
N PRO A 113 -19.27 -36.73 -30.31
CA PRO A 113 -19.63 -37.20 -28.95
C PRO A 113 -18.41 -37.59 -28.10
N LEU A 114 -17.33 -38.07 -28.74
CA LEU A 114 -16.08 -38.42 -28.09
C LEU A 114 -15.24 -37.18 -27.73
N SER A 115 -15.25 -36.12 -28.55
CA SER A 115 -14.49 -34.88 -28.30
C SER A 115 -15.09 -34.08 -27.14
N THR A 116 -16.41 -34.11 -26.95
CA THR A 116 -17.10 -33.47 -25.82
C THR A 116 -16.71 -34.07 -24.46
N ILE A 117 -16.52 -35.39 -24.37
CA ILE A 117 -16.13 -36.05 -23.11
C ILE A 117 -14.68 -35.70 -22.73
N TYR A 118 -13.77 -35.71 -23.72
CA TYR A 118 -12.38 -35.29 -23.52
C TYR A 118 -12.26 -33.80 -23.17
N ALA A 119 -13.03 -32.92 -23.84
CA ALA A 119 -13.09 -31.50 -23.53
C ALA A 119 -13.62 -31.25 -22.11
N GLY A 120 -14.64 -31.99 -21.67
CA GLY A 120 -15.18 -31.88 -20.31
C GLY A 120 -14.18 -32.26 -19.22
N LEU A 121 -13.44 -33.36 -19.41
CA LEU A 121 -12.39 -33.78 -18.47
C LEU A 121 -11.25 -32.75 -18.38
N LEU A 122 -10.87 -32.17 -19.53
CA LEU A 122 -9.83 -31.14 -19.61
C LEU A 122 -10.27 -29.84 -18.94
N LEU A 123 -11.53 -29.45 -19.11
CA LEU A 123 -12.12 -28.26 -18.50
C LEU A 123 -12.17 -28.37 -16.97
N ILE A 124 -12.45 -29.57 -16.43
CA ILE A 124 -12.36 -29.85 -14.99
C ILE A 124 -10.91 -29.70 -14.50
N GLY A 125 -9.93 -30.20 -15.24
CA GLY A 125 -8.51 -30.03 -14.94
C GLY A 125 -8.05 -28.56 -14.96
N LEU A 126 -8.52 -27.80 -15.95
CA LEU A 126 -8.25 -26.36 -16.08
C LEU A 126 -8.91 -25.56 -14.95
N ALA A 127 -10.13 -25.91 -14.56
CA ALA A 127 -10.80 -25.28 -13.42
C ALA A 127 -10.03 -25.55 -12.11
N PHE A 128 -9.52 -26.76 -11.93
CA PHE A 128 -8.67 -27.09 -10.77
C PHE A 128 -7.38 -26.26 -10.77
N ILE A 129 -6.68 -26.16 -11.90
CA ILE A 129 -5.43 -25.37 -11.99
C ILE A 129 -5.70 -23.88 -11.76
N PHE A 130 -6.84 -23.36 -12.25
CA PHE A 130 -7.26 -21.98 -12.08
C PHE A 130 -7.49 -21.64 -10.61
N ILE A 131 -8.21 -22.51 -9.90
CA ILE A 131 -8.51 -22.37 -8.46
C ILE A 131 -7.23 -22.49 -7.64
N ALA A 132 -6.37 -23.48 -7.95
CA ALA A 132 -5.10 -23.66 -7.25
C ALA A 132 -4.17 -22.45 -7.45
N ALA A 133 -4.06 -21.93 -8.68
CA ALA A 133 -3.23 -20.78 -9.00
C ALA A 133 -3.71 -19.49 -8.29
N HIS A 134 -5.03 -19.26 -8.25
CA HIS A 134 -5.58 -18.11 -7.53
C HIS A 134 -5.43 -18.23 -6.02
N CYS A 135 -5.65 -19.44 -5.47
CA CYS A 135 -5.47 -19.70 -4.04
C CYS A 135 -4.01 -19.46 -3.62
N PHE A 136 -3.05 -19.94 -4.41
CA PHE A 136 -1.63 -19.70 -4.16
C PHE A 136 -1.25 -18.22 -4.30
N ASN A 137 -1.79 -17.51 -5.30
CA ASN A 137 -1.56 -16.06 -5.48
C ASN A 137 -2.04 -15.26 -4.26
N ILE A 138 -3.23 -15.57 -3.74
CA ILE A 138 -3.78 -14.93 -2.54
C ILE A 138 -2.92 -15.25 -1.31
N PHE A 139 -2.49 -16.50 -1.16
CA PHE A 139 -1.65 -16.92 -0.03
C PHE A 139 -0.33 -16.14 0.03
N ILE A 140 0.40 -16.10 -1.08
CA ILE A 140 1.68 -15.38 -1.15
C ILE A 140 1.48 -13.86 -1.02
N ASN A 141 0.42 -13.29 -1.62
CA ASN A 141 0.14 -11.87 -1.48
C ASN A 141 -0.16 -11.47 -0.03
N SER A 142 -0.95 -12.26 0.68
CA SER A 142 -1.30 -12.04 2.08
C SER A 142 -0.06 -12.10 2.97
N LEU A 143 0.79 -13.11 2.78
CA LEU A 143 2.03 -13.26 3.53
C LEU A 143 3.02 -12.11 3.27
N GLY A 144 3.17 -11.70 2.00
CA GLY A 144 4.01 -10.57 1.62
C GLY A 144 3.49 -9.24 2.18
N GLY A 145 2.18 -9.01 2.11
CA GLY A 145 1.53 -7.81 2.64
C GLY A 145 1.68 -7.70 4.16
N PHE A 146 1.53 -8.81 4.88
CA PHE A 146 1.72 -8.87 6.33
C PHE A 146 3.15 -8.49 6.76
N ILE A 147 4.17 -9.05 6.11
CA ILE A 147 5.57 -8.75 6.46
C ILE A 147 5.94 -7.30 6.12
N HIS A 148 5.52 -6.82 4.95
CA HIS A 148 5.85 -5.45 4.51
C HIS A 148 5.15 -4.37 5.34
N THR A 149 3.93 -4.62 5.82
CA THR A 149 3.22 -3.72 6.75
C THR A 149 3.85 -3.69 8.13
N MET A 150 4.28 -4.84 8.67
CA MET A 150 4.97 -4.90 9.97
C MET A 150 6.29 -4.11 9.96
N ARG A 151 7.05 -4.17 8.86
CA ARG A 151 8.27 -3.36 8.71
C ARG A 151 7.98 -1.87 8.81
N LEU A 152 6.90 -1.41 8.18
CA LEU A 152 6.49 0.00 8.23
C LEU A 152 6.07 0.43 9.64
N HIS A 153 5.26 -0.39 10.32
CA HIS A 153 4.86 -0.14 11.71
C HIS A 153 6.09 0.05 12.61
N PHE A 154 7.08 -0.82 12.47
CA PHE A 154 8.25 -0.76 13.33
C PHE A 154 9.19 0.40 13.00
N ALA A 155 9.46 0.64 11.71
CA ALA A 155 10.47 1.60 11.31
C ALA A 155 9.96 3.06 11.27
N GLU A 156 8.68 3.26 10.96
CA GLU A 156 8.14 4.58 10.59
C GLU A 156 7.10 5.08 11.59
N PHE A 157 6.28 4.19 12.16
CA PHE A 157 5.32 4.56 13.19
C PHE A 157 5.97 4.63 14.58
N PHE A 158 6.75 3.63 15.01
CA PHE A 158 7.40 3.71 16.32
C PHE A 158 8.50 4.76 16.39
N SER A 159 9.23 5.06 15.31
CA SER A 159 10.27 6.11 15.36
C SER A 159 9.72 7.53 15.55
N LYS A 160 8.43 7.76 15.23
CA LYS A 160 7.77 9.07 15.38
C LYS A 160 6.88 9.20 16.61
N PHE A 161 6.25 8.11 17.05
CA PHE A 161 5.26 8.14 18.13
C PHE A 161 5.70 7.41 19.41
N TYR A 162 6.82 6.71 19.39
CA TYR A 162 7.35 6.03 20.56
C TYR A 162 8.50 6.84 21.17
N GLU A 163 8.22 7.55 22.26
CA GLU A 163 9.28 8.07 23.13
C GLU A 163 9.92 6.92 23.88
N ALA A 164 11.17 6.60 23.52
CA ALA A 164 11.94 5.59 24.23
C ALA A 164 12.28 6.11 25.64
N GLY A 165 11.52 5.69 26.66
CA GLY A 165 11.77 6.14 28.03
C GLY A 165 10.76 5.77 29.11
N GLY A 166 9.75 4.94 28.82
CA GLY A 166 8.78 4.52 29.84
C GLY A 166 9.40 3.58 30.88
N GLU A 167 9.30 3.93 32.16
CA GLU A 167 9.65 3.01 33.25
C GLU A 167 8.73 1.79 33.20
N LYS A 168 9.30 0.58 33.15
CA LYS A 168 8.50 -0.65 33.12
C LYS A 168 7.69 -0.72 34.41
N PHE A 169 6.36 -0.69 34.29
CA PHE A 169 5.47 -0.87 35.42
C PHE A 169 5.78 -2.20 36.12
N ALA A 170 6.39 -2.13 37.30
CA ALA A 170 6.61 -3.27 38.17
C ALA A 170 5.37 -3.39 39.10
N PRO A 171 4.42 -4.32 38.83
CA PRO A 171 3.31 -4.51 39.75
C PRO A 171 3.85 -4.88 41.13
N PHE A 172 3.24 -4.33 42.17
CA PHE A 172 3.62 -4.54 43.57
C PHE A 172 3.42 -6.02 43.96
N LYS A 173 4.38 -6.89 43.61
CA LYS A 173 4.34 -8.31 43.92
C LYS A 173 5.03 -8.52 45.26
N ALA A 174 4.24 -8.75 46.31
CA ALA A 174 4.78 -9.14 47.61
C ALA A 174 5.55 -10.47 47.46
N LYS A 175 6.88 -10.42 47.51
CA LYS A 175 7.75 -11.61 47.50
C LYS A 175 7.68 -12.27 48.87
N ARG A 176 6.64 -13.06 49.12
CA ARG A 176 6.44 -13.79 50.38
C ARG A 176 7.23 -15.10 50.35
N THR A 177 8.42 -15.11 50.96
CA THR A 177 9.27 -16.31 51.05
C THR A 177 8.90 -17.23 52.23
N PHE A 178 8.18 -16.73 53.26
CA PHE A 178 7.94 -17.49 54.50
C PHE A 178 6.47 -17.60 54.95
N THR A 179 5.50 -17.30 54.09
CA THR A 179 4.08 -17.49 54.46
C THR A 179 3.29 -17.98 53.26
N LYS A 180 2.83 -19.24 53.32
CA LYS A 180 1.78 -19.76 52.44
C LYS A 180 0.50 -18.99 52.75
N VAL A 181 -0.12 -18.41 51.73
CA VAL A 181 -1.51 -17.97 51.83
C VAL A 181 -2.35 -19.22 52.06
N LYS A 182 -2.96 -19.33 53.23
CA LYS A 182 -4.03 -20.29 53.47
C LYS A 182 -5.17 -19.87 52.55
N GLY A 183 -5.62 -20.79 51.70
CA GLY A 183 -6.50 -20.53 50.56
C GLY A 183 -7.59 -19.52 50.85
N GLY A 184 -7.60 -18.45 50.05
CA GLY A 184 -8.77 -17.64 49.80
C GLY A 184 -9.08 -17.78 48.32
N GLU A 185 -10.15 -18.51 48.00
CA GLU A 185 -10.72 -18.56 46.67
C GLU A 185 -11.01 -17.14 46.18
N TRP A 186 -10.72 -16.88 44.90
CA TRP A 186 -11.03 -15.62 44.25
C TRP A 186 -12.40 -15.76 43.57
N PRO A 187 -13.45 -15.04 44.01
CA PRO A 187 -14.71 -15.01 43.29
C PRO A 187 -14.63 -13.90 42.24
N GLY A 188 -14.41 -14.28 40.98
CA GLY A 188 -14.42 -13.30 39.90
C GLY A 188 -14.03 -13.95 38.59
N ARG A 189 -15.05 -14.34 37.82
CA ARG A 189 -15.02 -14.80 36.44
C ARG A 189 -14.14 -13.93 35.54
#